data_AF-A0AA51L2E0-F1
#
_entry.id   AF-A0AA51L2E0-F1
#
_cell.length_a   1.000
_cell.length_b   1.000
_cell.length_c   1.000
_cell.angle_alpha   90.00
_cell.angle_beta   90.00
_cell.angle_gamma   90.00
#
_symmetry.space_group_name_H-M   'P 1'
#
loop_
_entity.id
_entity.type
_entity.pdbx_description
1 polymer ?
#
loop_
_entity_poly.entity_id
_entity_poly.type
_entity_poly.pdbx_seq_one_letter_code
_entity_poly.pdbx_strand_id
1 'polypeptide(L)'
;MSLKSHLFIAFIISLVSLVGFSVVAVFISDKKIIDFDSDIISFIQGFESPPLTVIMKFFTFIGSAPCVVVISILLLFFLYKVLKHRLELILFISVVAGSAILNQILKQVFHRVRLIFID
;
A
#
# COMPACT_ATOMS: atom_id res chain seq x y z
N MET A 1 -16.03 -25.86 6.02
CA MET A 1 -14.69 -25.65 6.61
C MET A 1 -14.82 -25.00 7.97
N SER A 2 -14.04 -25.41 8.98
CA SER A 2 -14.16 -24.87 10.34
C SER A 2 -13.58 -23.45 10.45
N LEU A 3 -14.10 -22.63 11.36
CA LEU A 3 -13.61 -21.26 11.63
C LEU A 3 -12.11 -21.25 12.00
N LYS A 4 -11.64 -22.32 12.68
CA LYS A 4 -10.23 -22.50 13.05
C LYS A 4 -9.31 -22.56 11.82
N SER A 5 -9.75 -23.23 10.76
CA SER A 5 -8.99 -23.34 9.51
C SER A 5 -8.85 -21.99 8.80
N HIS A 6 -9.89 -21.15 8.82
CA HIS A 6 -9.84 -19.81 8.22
C HIS A 6 -8.86 -18.89 8.98
N LEU A 7 -8.88 -18.92 10.31
CA LEU A 7 -7.96 -18.14 11.13
C LEU A 7 -6.51 -18.59 10.95
N PHE A 8 -6.28 -19.91 10.85
CA PHE A 8 -4.95 -20.44 10.60
C PHE A 8 -4.41 -20.01 9.23
N ILE A 9 -5.23 -20.08 8.17
CA ILE A 9 -4.83 -19.62 6.84
C ILE A 9 -4.53 -18.11 6.86
N ALA A 10 -5.41 -17.29 7.45
CA ALA A 10 -5.19 -15.85 7.57
C ALA A 10 -3.89 -15.51 8.34
N PHE A 11 -3.59 -16.26 9.40
CA PHE A 11 -2.35 -16.11 10.16
C PHE A 11 -1.12 -16.45 9.33
N ILE A 12 -1.13 -17.57 8.59
CA ILE A 12 -0.02 -17.95 7.71
C ILE A 12 0.20 -16.90 6.61
N ILE A 13 -0.87 -16.41 5.98
CA ILE A 13 -0.78 -15.35 4.97
C ILE A 13 -0.16 -14.09 5.58
N SER A 14 -0.63 -13.65 6.74
CA SER A 14 -0.08 -12.49 7.45
C SER A 14 1.40 -12.66 7.78
N LEU A 15 1.82 -13.86 8.19
CA LEU A 15 3.21 -14.16 8.51
C LEU A 15 4.10 -14.08 7.27
N VAL A 16 3.66 -14.68 6.16
CA VAL A 16 4.38 -14.64 4.87
C VAL A 16 4.49 -13.20 4.37
N SER A 17 3.41 -12.42 4.44
CA SER A 17 3.42 -11.00 4.05
C SER A 17 4.36 -10.19 4.92
N LEU A 18 4.39 -10.43 6.23
CA LEU A 18 5.30 -9.75 7.16
C LEU A 18 6.77 -10.08 6.84
N VAL A 19 7.09 -11.35 6.66
CA VAL A 19 8.46 -11.78 6.31
C VAL A 19 8.89 -11.20 4.98
N GLY A 20 8.04 -11.28 3.95
CA GLY A 20 8.33 -10.69 2.64
C GLY A 20 8.57 -9.19 2.72
N PHE A 21 7.73 -8.47 3.47
CA PHE A 21 7.91 -7.05 3.73
C PHE A 21 9.23 -6.74 4.45
N SER A 22 9.57 -7.49 5.51
CA SER A 22 10.82 -7.31 6.26
C SER A 22 12.06 -7.54 5.40
N VAL A 23 12.05 -8.56 4.54
CA VAL A 23 13.16 -8.80 3.60
C VAL A 23 13.34 -7.60 2.69
N VAL A 24 12.28 -7.16 2.00
CA VAL A 24 12.33 -5.98 1.11
C VAL A 24 12.82 -4.73 1.85
N ALA A 25 12.38 -4.54 3.10
CA ALA A 25 12.74 -3.38 3.90
C ALA A 25 14.24 -3.34 4.30
N VAL A 26 14.84 -4.50 4.60
CA VAL A 26 16.29 -4.62 4.84
C VAL A 26 17.07 -4.33 3.56
N PHE A 27 16.64 -4.91 2.45
CA PHE A 27 17.24 -4.69 1.14
C PHE A 27 17.26 -3.21 0.73
N ILE A 28 16.16 -2.47 0.98
CA ILE A 28 16.06 -1.03 0.68
C ILE A 28 17.00 -0.18 1.53
N SER A 29 17.33 -0.64 2.75
CA SER A 29 18.22 0.09 3.66
C SER A 29 19.70 0.00 3.22
N ASP A 30 20.06 -1.05 2.48
CA ASP A 30 21.37 -1.18 1.87
C ASP A 30 21.41 -0.33 0.58
N LYS A 31 22.26 0.71 0.56
CA LYS A 31 22.38 1.71 -0.53
C LYS A 31 22.61 1.11 -1.94
N LYS A 32 22.89 -0.20 -2.04
CA LYS A 32 22.99 -0.96 -3.30
C LYS A 32 21.71 -1.01 -4.12
N ILE A 33 20.54 -0.78 -3.52
CA ILE A 33 19.28 -0.69 -4.28
C ILE A 33 19.18 0.56 -5.14
N ILE A 34 19.92 1.63 -4.83
CA ILE A 34 19.83 2.88 -5.59
C ILE A 34 20.26 2.67 -7.05
N ASP A 35 21.33 1.91 -7.27
CA ASP A 35 21.84 1.63 -8.61
C ASP A 35 20.89 0.70 -9.39
N PHE A 36 20.37 -0.34 -8.73
CA PHE A 36 19.38 -1.26 -9.33
C PHE A 36 18.06 -0.57 -9.67
N ASP A 37 17.55 0.30 -8.79
CA ASP A 37 16.37 1.12 -9.05
C ASP A 37 16.61 2.02 -10.28
N SER A 38 17.79 2.63 -10.41
CA SER A 38 18.13 3.52 -11.53
C SER A 38 18.15 2.79 -12.88
N ASP A 39 18.70 1.58 -12.94
CA ASP A 39 18.73 0.77 -14.16
C ASP A 39 17.32 0.37 -14.62
N ILE A 40 16.46 0.00 -13.68
CA ILE A 40 15.06 -0.34 -13.98
C ILE A 40 14.27 0.91 -14.38
N ILE A 41 14.45 2.03 -13.68
CA ILE A 41 13.76 3.29 -14.00
C ILE A 41 14.13 3.75 -15.41
N SER A 42 15.42 3.74 -15.77
CA SER A 42 15.86 4.13 -17.11
C SER A 42 15.33 3.21 -18.20
N PHE A 43 15.26 1.89 -17.95
CA PHE A 43 14.62 0.94 -18.86
C PHE A 43 13.14 1.25 -19.07
N ILE A 44 12.39 1.49 -17.99
CA ILE A 44 10.94 1.80 -18.05
C ILE A 44 10.69 3.16 -18.68
N GLN A 45 11.51 4.17 -18.39
CA GLN A 45 11.43 5.50 -19.00
C GLN A 45 11.68 5.44 -20.52
N GLY A 46 12.49 4.50 -21.00
CA GLY A 46 12.65 4.22 -22.43
C GLY A 46 11.35 3.77 -23.14
N PHE A 47 10.36 3.27 -22.40
CA PHE A 47 9.03 2.91 -22.91
C PHE A 47 7.96 3.96 -22.63
N GLU A 48 8.32 5.13 -22.09
CA GLU A 48 7.36 6.17 -21.80
C GLU A 48 6.73 6.69 -23.10
N SER A 49 5.40 6.57 -23.20
CA SER A 49 4.62 7.07 -24.33
C SER A 49 3.46 7.93 -23.82
N PRO A 50 3.08 9.01 -24.52
CA PRO A 50 2.02 9.92 -24.10
C PRO A 50 0.69 9.23 -23.67
N PRO A 51 0.17 8.20 -24.37
CA PRO A 51 -1.05 7.52 -23.92
C PRO A 51 -0.85 6.66 -22.66
N LEU A 52 0.31 6.04 -22.49
CA LEU A 52 0.60 5.20 -21.32
C LEU A 52 0.73 6.06 -20.05
N THR A 53 1.34 7.25 -20.17
CA THR A 53 1.46 8.21 -19.06
C THR A 53 0.08 8.70 -18.57
N VAL A 54 -0.90 8.89 -19.47
CA VAL A 54 -2.27 9.27 -19.09
C VAL A 54 -2.94 8.15 -18.29
N ILE A 55 -2.79 6.89 -18.72
CA ILE A 55 -3.34 5.73 -18.01
C ILE A 55 -2.70 5.60 -16.62
N MET A 56 -1.37 5.72 -16.52
CA MET A 56 -0.66 5.68 -15.24
C MET A 56 -1.07 6.82 -14.29
N LYS A 57 -1.28 8.04 -14.83
CA LYS A 57 -1.80 9.17 -14.05
C LYS A 57 -3.22 8.91 -13.55
N PHE A 58 -4.06 8.25 -14.32
CA PHE A 58 -5.41 7.88 -13.88
C PHE A 58 -5.38 6.86 -12.72
N PHE A 59 -4.56 5.82 -12.82
CA PHE A 59 -4.38 4.88 -11.70
C PHE A 59 -3.80 5.57 -10.45
N THR A 60 -2.84 6.48 -10.64
CA THR A 60 -2.28 7.30 -9.54
C THR A 60 -3.33 8.18 -8.90
N PHE A 61 -4.26 8.74 -9.69
CA PHE A 61 -5.37 9.54 -9.18
C PHE A 61 -6.31 8.71 -8.31
N ILE A 62 -6.67 7.49 -8.72
CA ILE A 62 -7.51 6.59 -7.92
C ILE A 62 -6.83 6.22 -6.59
N GLY A 63 -5.51 5.95 -6.63
CA GLY A 63 -4.72 5.63 -5.43
C GLY A 63 -4.38 6.84 -4.56
N SER A 64 -4.77 8.06 -4.97
CA SER A 64 -4.47 9.27 -4.21
C SER A 64 -5.21 9.29 -2.88
N ALA A 65 -4.57 9.83 -1.83
CA ALA A 65 -5.16 9.96 -0.51
C ALA A 65 -6.60 10.52 -0.52
N PRO A 66 -6.92 11.62 -1.22
CA PRO A 66 -8.30 12.14 -1.24
C PRO A 66 -9.29 11.18 -1.92
N CYS A 67 -8.93 10.54 -3.04
CA CYS A 67 -9.80 9.56 -3.70
C CYS A 67 -10.05 8.33 -2.81
N VAL A 68 -9.01 7.79 -2.18
CA VAL A 68 -9.12 6.66 -1.25
C VAL A 68 -10.00 7.02 -0.05
N VAL A 69 -9.89 8.23 0.49
CA VAL A 69 -10.75 8.71 1.58
C VAL A 69 -12.21 8.78 1.15
N VAL A 70 -12.50 9.33 -0.04
CA VAL A 70 -13.88 9.40 -0.56
C VAL A 70 -14.46 8.00 -0.76
N ILE A 71 -13.70 7.08 -1.36
CA ILE A 71 -14.12 5.68 -1.54
C ILE A 71 -14.34 5.00 -0.18
N SER A 72 -13.47 5.24 0.79
CA SER A 72 -13.60 4.71 2.15
C SER A 72 -14.85 5.23 2.85
N ILE A 73 -15.19 6.52 2.69
CA ILE A 73 -16.42 7.11 3.22
C ILE A 73 -17.67 6.51 2.55
N LEU A 74 -17.63 6.31 1.22
CA LEU A 74 -18.72 5.67 0.49
C LEU A 74 -18.93 4.22 0.95
N LEU A 75 -17.84 3.48 1.15
CA LEU A 75 -17.87 2.12 1.71
C LEU A 75 -18.42 2.11 3.14
N LEU A 76 -17.96 3.03 4.00
CA LEU A 76 -18.47 3.19 5.37
C LEU A 76 -19.99 3.46 5.37
N PHE A 77 -20.45 4.35 4.47
CA PHE A 77 -21.87 4.67 4.34
C PHE A 77 -22.69 3.46 3.83
N PHE A 78 -22.16 2.75 2.82
CA PHE A 78 -22.79 1.54 2.28
C PHE A 78 -22.88 0.45 3.36
N LEU A 79 -21.79 0.17 4.07
CA LEU A 79 -21.72 -0.83 5.13
C LEU A 79 -22.67 -0.50 6.29
N TYR A 80 -22.72 0.78 6.69
CA TYR A 80 -23.61 1.27 7.74
C TYR A 80 -25.09 1.14 7.36
N LYS A 81 -25.45 1.50 6.12
CA LYS A 81 -26.85 1.55 5.69
C LYS A 81 -27.41 0.19 5.25
N VAL A 82 -26.58 -0.67 4.66
CA VAL A 82 -27.03 -1.94 4.04
C VAL A 82 -26.89 -3.12 5.00
N LEU A 83 -25.84 -3.18 5.82
CA LEU A 83 -25.49 -4.42 6.54
C LEU A 83 -25.79 -4.41 8.05
N LYS A 84 -25.96 -3.25 8.69
CA LYS A 84 -26.26 -3.07 10.14
C LYS A 84 -25.31 -3.80 11.14
N HIS A 85 -24.23 -4.42 10.68
CA HIS A 85 -23.24 -5.08 11.54
C HIS A 85 -22.20 -4.10 12.06
N ARG A 86 -22.36 -3.69 13.33
CA ARG A 86 -21.46 -2.73 14.01
C ARG A 86 -19.99 -3.21 14.12
N LEU A 87 -19.75 -4.52 14.04
CA LEU A 87 -18.41 -5.09 14.15
C LEU A 87 -17.57 -4.89 12.87
N GLU A 88 -18.16 -5.04 11.68
CA GLU A 88 -17.43 -4.85 10.41
C GLU A 88 -17.00 -3.40 10.22
N LEU A 89 -17.79 -2.44 10.72
CA LEU A 89 -17.45 -1.03 10.73
C LEU A 89 -16.19 -0.75 11.58
N ILE A 90 -16.13 -1.30 12.80
CA ILE A 90 -14.99 -1.14 13.70
C ILE A 90 -13.74 -1.81 13.11
N LEU A 91 -13.88 -3.00 12.52
CA LEU A 91 -12.79 -3.69 11.85
C LEU A 91 -12.25 -2.87 10.67
N PHE A 92 -13.13 -2.32 9.83
CA PHE A 92 -12.72 -1.49 8.69
C PHE A 92 -11.97 -0.23 9.14
N ILE A 93 -12.52 0.51 10.12
CA ILE A 93 -11.87 1.71 10.67
C ILE A 93 -10.50 1.34 11.29
N SER A 94 -10.44 0.26 12.06
CA SER A 94 -9.21 -0.20 12.70
C SER A 94 -8.14 -0.58 11.67
N VAL A 95 -8.51 -1.26 10.57
CA VAL A 95 -7.59 -1.61 9.48
C VAL A 95 -7.11 -0.38 8.72
N VAL A 96 -8.01 0.55 8.37
CA VAL A 96 -7.64 1.78 7.65
C VAL A 96 -6.73 2.66 8.51
N ALA A 97 -7.09 2.88 9.77
CA ALA A 97 -6.28 3.66 10.71
C ALA A 97 -4.94 2.98 10.99
N GLY A 98 -4.95 1.67 11.25
CA GLY A 98 -3.75 0.87 11.48
C GLY A 98 -2.79 0.91 10.29
N SER A 99 -3.29 0.77 9.07
CA SER A 99 -2.51 0.90 7.84
C SER A 99 -1.89 2.29 7.69
N ALA A 100 -2.65 3.35 7.93
CA ALA A 100 -2.16 4.73 7.85
C ALA A 100 -1.05 5.01 8.89
N ILE A 101 -1.26 4.60 10.14
CA ILE A 101 -0.29 4.78 11.22
C ILE A 101 0.97 3.96 10.94
N LEU A 102 0.83 2.69 10.60
CA LEU A 102 1.96 1.82 10.28
C LEU A 102 2.79 2.40 9.12
N ASN A 103 2.13 2.88 8.06
CA ASN A 103 2.79 3.52 6.93
C ASN A 103 3.54 4.80 7.34
N GLN A 104 2.99 5.61 8.25
CA GLN A 104 3.72 6.79 8.76
C GLN A 104 4.93 6.40 9.60
N ILE A 105 4.80 5.42 10.50
CA ILE A 105 5.91 4.91 11.30
C ILE A 105 7.00 4.37 10.38
N LEU A 106 6.64 3.59 9.36
CA LEU A 106 7.59 3.06 8.38
C LEU A 106 8.34 4.19 7.65
N LYS A 107 7.63 5.24 7.21
CA LYS A 107 8.25 6.42 6.60
C LYS A 107 9.27 7.10 7.51
N GLN A 108 8.97 7.16 8.82
CA GLN A 108 9.89 7.69 9.82
C GLN A 108 11.05 6.74 10.11
N VAL A 109 10.82 5.43 10.25
CA VAL A 109 11.91 4.48 10.56
C VAL A 109 12.92 4.40 9.43
N PHE A 110 12.45 4.28 8.18
CA PHE A 110 13.33 4.10 7.04
C PHE A 110 13.96 5.40 6.53
N HIS A 111 13.49 6.58 6.99
CA HIS A 111 13.97 7.92 6.57
C HIS A 111 14.38 7.94 5.09
N ARG A 112 13.60 7.30 4.20
CA ARG A 112 14.02 7.14 2.81
C ARG A 112 14.05 8.52 2.20
N VAL A 113 15.25 9.06 2.04
CA VAL A 113 15.48 10.28 1.27
C VAL A 113 14.96 9.97 -0.12
N ARG A 114 13.81 10.54 -0.46
CA ARG A 114 13.42 10.63 -1.86
C ARG A 114 14.47 11.58 -2.43
N LEU A 115 15.49 11.03 -3.09
CA LEU A 115 16.38 11.80 -3.95
C LEU A 115 15.47 12.43 -5.01
N ILE A 116 15.05 13.65 -4.74
CA ILE A 116 14.45 14.53 -5.74
C ILE A 116 15.64 14.89 -6.59
N PHE A 117 15.67 14.38 -7.81
CA PHE A 117 16.58 14.84 -8.85
C PHE A 117 16.32 16.34 -8.98
N ILE A 118 17.20 17.14 -8.37
CA ILE A 118 17.30 18.57 -8.63
C ILE A 118 18.15 18.62 -9.89
N ASP A 119 17.50 18.81 -11.03
CA ASP A 119 17.99 19.51 -12.21
C ASP A 119 16.77 20.07 -12.95
#